data_AF-B7BFQ7-F1
#
_entry.id   AF-B7BFQ7-F1
#
_cell.length_a   1.000
_cell.length_b   1.000
_cell.length_c   1.000
_cell.angle_alpha   90.00
_cell.angle_beta   90.00
_cell.angle_gamma   90.00
#
_symmetry.space_group_name_H-M   'P 1'
#
loop_
_entity.id
_entity.type
_entity.pdbx_description
1 polymer ?
#
loop_
_entity_poly.entity_id
_entity_poly.type
_entity_poly.pdbx_seq_one_letter_code
_entity_poly.pdbx_strand_id
1 'polypeptide(L)'
;QWTTDKTFNTDEAGYHRFGIGRTCETLDLKEKSTNNFTATMRSLAVTRLDESGSKFTFSMPCHSMYYGREYRHIMPSFAWINMFDNKDKRKAETFETLYLRIDDDKAAPSDMTDTVAYMPFRAITLEEDEWHRKWVESGDPHAYYLDGMNEVYDMDDPNDTRHYGGPLLHRSRYYSLKKFYDRSRTEKGKQDEGTANGTVIRLAEMFLIDAECAFRLKEGEQVVYNALKPLWERAFDNLEDANVYKPKNGMDIHFIVDEYSRELGMEFNTFFILKRTRTLLERIGRLPISKEEENSGILRYADYVKEYGEYLYIKPFPESQATRFKVMSRELLPPGYDYGSLF
;
A
#
# COMPACT_ATOMS: atom_id res chain seq x y z
N GLN A 1 -1.65 3.82 13.55
CA GLN A 1 -2.36 5.11 13.80
C GLN A 1 -2.78 5.17 15.26
N TRP A 2 -3.88 4.51 15.62
CA TRP A 2 -3.96 3.81 16.91
C TRP A 2 -3.04 2.57 16.85
N THR A 3 -3.35 1.46 17.52
CA THR A 3 -2.75 0.11 17.33
C THR A 3 -3.81 -0.95 17.70
N THR A 4 -3.73 -2.23 17.31
CA THR A 4 -2.90 -3.29 17.95
C THR A 4 -2.44 -4.40 16.98
N ASP A 5 -1.46 -5.20 17.42
CA ASP A 5 -1.11 -6.48 16.79
C ASP A 5 -2.06 -7.62 17.22
N LYS A 6 -2.05 -8.77 16.52
CA LYS A 6 -2.97 -9.88 16.85
C LYS A 6 -2.68 -10.59 18.18
N THR A 7 -3.27 -10.10 19.25
CA THR A 7 -3.82 -10.98 20.29
C THR A 7 -5.30 -11.23 20.02
N PHE A 8 -5.55 -12.32 19.27
CA PHE A 8 -6.79 -13.09 19.18
C PHE A 8 -8.02 -12.58 19.98
N ASN A 9 -9.06 -12.15 19.27
CA ASN A 9 -10.35 -12.86 19.19
C ASN A 9 -10.94 -13.50 20.49
N THR A 10 -10.86 -12.85 21.66
CA THR A 10 -11.48 -13.35 22.91
C THR A 10 -12.41 -12.37 23.66
N ASP A 11 -12.29 -11.05 23.48
CA ASP A 11 -13.01 -10.08 24.32
C ASP A 11 -13.62 -8.92 23.50
N GLU A 12 -14.93 -8.71 23.62
CA GLU A 12 -15.74 -7.78 22.81
C GLU A 12 -15.57 -6.27 23.15
N ALA A 13 -14.58 -5.90 23.98
CA ALA A 13 -14.51 -4.59 24.67
C ALA A 13 -13.27 -3.71 24.35
N GLY A 14 -12.45 -4.08 23.36
CA GLY A 14 -11.23 -3.34 22.99
C GLY A 14 -11.49 -1.99 22.30
N TYR A 15 -10.87 -0.91 22.78
CA TYR A 15 -10.99 0.45 22.19
C TYR A 15 -9.65 1.20 22.17
N HIS A 16 -9.34 1.85 21.05
CA HIS A 16 -8.16 2.72 20.78
C HIS A 16 -8.19 4.37 20.31
N ARG A 17 -6.93 4.46 20.98
CA ARG A 17 -5.89 5.41 21.52
C ARG A 17 -4.56 5.28 20.72
N PHE A 18 -3.80 6.37 20.43
CA PHE A 18 -2.58 6.37 19.56
C PHE A 18 -1.22 6.31 20.26
N GLY A 19 -0.21 5.87 19.50
CA GLY A 19 1.19 6.28 19.65
C GLY A 19 1.64 7.18 18.49
N ILE A 20 1.93 8.47 18.75
CA ILE A 20 2.60 9.37 17.81
C ILE A 20 4.12 9.34 18.12
N GLY A 21 4.71 8.15 17.99
CA GLY A 21 6.14 7.91 18.16
C GLY A 21 6.94 8.06 16.87
N ARG A 22 8.25 8.33 17.01
CA ARG A 22 9.25 8.13 15.94
C ARG A 22 9.48 6.63 15.68
N THR A 23 9.33 5.87 16.75
CA THR A 23 9.40 4.42 16.90
C THR A 23 8.17 3.71 16.31
N CYS A 24 8.36 2.48 15.84
CA CYS A 24 7.27 1.52 15.64
C CYS A 24 6.76 1.09 17.01
N GLU A 25 5.53 1.46 17.32
CA GLU A 25 4.88 1.22 18.60
C GLU A 25 3.54 0.53 18.39
N THR A 26 3.29 -0.48 19.22
CA THR A 26 2.02 -1.18 19.45
C THR A 26 1.54 -0.84 20.87
N LEU A 27 0.46 -0.08 21.01
CA LEU A 27 -0.22 0.21 22.27
C LEU A 27 -1.22 -0.92 22.58
N ASP A 28 -0.76 -1.91 23.33
CA ASP A 28 -1.61 -2.95 23.90
C ASP A 28 -2.53 -2.33 24.97
N LEU A 29 -3.82 -2.68 24.94
CA LEU A 29 -4.80 -2.19 25.89
C LEU A 29 -5.54 -3.37 26.51
N LYS A 30 -5.38 -3.55 27.82
CA LYS A 30 -5.97 -4.66 28.58
C LYS A 30 -6.95 -4.12 29.61
N GLU A 31 -8.20 -4.56 29.53
CA GLU A 31 -9.17 -4.29 30.59
C GLU A 31 -8.79 -5.08 31.86
N LYS A 32 -8.77 -4.41 33.02
CA LYS A 32 -8.53 -5.05 34.34
C LYS A 32 -9.83 -5.33 35.10
N SER A 33 -10.85 -4.55 34.81
CA SER A 33 -12.23 -4.65 35.31
C SER A 33 -13.08 -3.67 34.49
N THR A 34 -14.41 -3.81 34.53
CA THR A 34 -15.34 -3.03 33.71
C THR A 34 -15.00 -1.53 33.65
N ASN A 35 -14.76 -1.03 32.44
CA ASN A 35 -14.33 0.33 32.09
C ASN A 35 -12.94 0.78 32.61
N ASN A 36 -12.12 -0.11 33.17
CA ASN A 36 -10.76 0.17 33.64
C ASN A 36 -9.70 -0.48 32.75
N PHE A 37 -9.18 0.29 31.80
CA PHE A 37 -8.14 -0.15 30.87
C PHE A 37 -6.73 0.21 31.35
N THR A 38 -5.80 -0.75 31.32
CA THR A 38 -4.35 -0.50 31.40
C THR A 38 -3.80 -0.45 29.98
N ALA A 39 -3.08 0.62 29.66
CA ALA A 39 -2.45 0.81 28.35
C ALA A 39 -0.92 0.60 28.48
N THR A 40 -0.33 -0.19 27.58
CA THR A 40 1.10 -0.53 27.56
C THR A 40 1.64 -0.39 26.15
N MET A 41 2.60 0.52 25.95
CA MET A 41 3.27 0.68 24.66
C MET A 41 4.43 -0.30 24.54
N ARG A 42 4.34 -1.23 23.59
CA ARG A 42 5.41 -2.10 23.14
C ARG A 42 6.04 -1.48 21.89
N SER A 43 7.30 -1.04 21.98
CA SER A 43 8.07 -0.74 20.77
C SER A 43 8.52 -2.05 20.13
N LEU A 44 8.56 -2.12 18.80
CA LEU A 44 9.26 -3.19 18.10
C LEU A 44 10.76 -2.99 18.34
N ALA A 45 11.32 -3.79 19.25
CA ALA A 45 12.63 -3.58 19.82
C ALA A 45 13.39 -4.90 19.88
N VAL A 46 14.54 -4.95 19.22
CA VAL A 46 15.40 -6.13 19.10
C VAL A 46 16.71 -5.91 19.85
N THR A 47 17.32 -6.99 20.34
CA THR A 47 18.67 -6.91 20.91
C THR A 47 19.69 -6.84 19.77
N ARG A 48 20.72 -6.00 19.90
CA ARG A 48 21.84 -5.86 18.95
C ARG A 48 23.17 -5.69 19.65
N LEU A 49 24.25 -5.88 18.90
CA LEU A 49 25.62 -5.61 19.36
C LEU A 49 26.13 -4.30 18.79
N ASP A 50 26.80 -3.51 19.63
CA ASP A 50 27.61 -2.38 19.20
C ASP A 50 29.01 -2.81 18.73
N GLU A 51 29.85 -1.86 18.33
CA GLU A 51 31.23 -2.10 17.87
C GLU A 51 32.13 -2.79 18.92
N SER A 52 31.77 -2.72 20.21
CA SER A 52 32.48 -3.40 21.30
C SER A 52 32.00 -4.83 21.56
N GLY A 53 30.94 -5.27 20.88
CA GLY A 53 30.24 -6.52 21.17
C GLY A 53 29.29 -6.41 22.38
N SER A 54 28.99 -5.21 22.88
CA SER A 54 28.08 -5.01 24.00
C SER A 54 26.63 -5.02 23.51
N LYS A 55 25.73 -5.65 24.30
CA LYS A 55 24.30 -5.71 23.98
C LYS A 55 23.61 -4.38 24.24
N PHE A 56 22.89 -3.88 23.23
CA PHE A 56 21.96 -2.75 23.34
C PHE A 56 20.60 -3.11 22.74
N THR A 57 19.58 -2.28 23.03
CA THR A 57 18.24 -2.43 22.47
C THR A 57 18.05 -1.47 21.29
N PHE A 58 17.83 -2.02 20.10
CA PHE A 58 17.48 -1.24 18.91
C PHE A 58 15.96 -1.22 18.73
N SER A 59 15.35 -0.04 18.85
CA SER A 59 13.94 0.15 18.52
C SER A 59 13.76 0.58 17.07
N MET A 60 13.05 -0.23 16.29
CA MET A 60 12.74 0.08 14.89
C MET A 60 11.88 1.34 14.78
N PRO A 61 12.11 2.25 13.82
CA PRO A 61 11.24 3.40 13.59
C PRO A 61 10.10 3.06 12.63
N CYS A 62 9.13 3.98 12.55
CA CYS A 62 7.91 3.83 11.75
C CYS A 62 8.04 4.23 10.27
N HIS A 63 9.20 4.04 9.65
CA HIS A 63 9.52 4.43 8.27
C HIS A 63 10.74 3.66 7.74
N SER A 64 10.93 3.61 6.42
CA SER A 64 12.10 2.95 5.85
C SER A 64 13.41 3.73 6.03
N MET A 65 14.16 3.38 7.08
CA MET A 65 15.42 4.01 7.47
C MET A 65 16.47 4.14 6.36
N TYR A 66 16.56 3.16 5.46
CA TYR A 66 17.62 3.10 4.45
C TYR A 66 17.36 3.99 3.22
N TYR A 67 16.11 4.39 2.98
CA TYR A 67 15.73 5.03 1.72
C TYR A 67 15.11 6.43 1.86
N GLY A 68 14.64 6.83 3.04
CA GLY A 68 14.17 8.19 3.28
C GLY A 68 13.37 8.34 4.57
N ARG A 69 13.31 9.58 5.08
CA ARG A 69 12.33 9.95 6.10
C ARG A 69 10.94 10.13 5.48
N GLU A 70 10.32 9.03 5.09
CA GLU A 70 8.90 9.04 4.76
C GLU A 70 8.07 9.32 6.05
N TYR A 71 7.36 10.45 6.09
CA TYR A 71 6.17 10.52 6.91
C TYR A 71 5.17 9.45 6.41
N ARG A 72 4.39 8.86 7.32
CA ARG A 72 3.58 7.65 7.10
C ARG A 72 2.42 7.85 6.10
N HIS A 73 2.73 8.03 4.81
CA HIS A 73 1.78 8.59 3.82
C HIS A 73 0.94 7.57 3.06
N ILE A 74 1.50 6.43 2.64
CA ILE A 74 0.83 5.56 1.65
C ILE A 74 0.99 4.07 2.02
N MET A 75 -0.05 3.53 2.64
CA MET A 75 -0.26 2.09 2.75
C MET A 75 -0.89 1.59 1.42
N PRO A 76 -0.28 0.61 0.72
CA PRO A 76 -0.89 0.01 -0.46
C PRO A 76 -2.10 -0.85 -0.07
N SER A 77 -3.05 -1.02 -0.98
CA SER A 77 -4.18 -1.93 -0.76
C SER A 77 -3.76 -3.39 -0.98
N PHE A 78 -4.39 -4.32 -0.26
CA PHE A 78 -4.25 -5.77 -0.44
C PHE A 78 -4.44 -6.17 -1.92
N ALA A 79 -5.43 -5.57 -2.57
CA ALA A 79 -5.74 -5.79 -3.99
C ALA A 79 -4.58 -5.37 -4.91
N TRP A 80 -3.82 -4.33 -4.58
CA TRP A 80 -2.68 -3.91 -5.41
C TRP A 80 -1.43 -4.76 -5.17
N ILE A 81 -1.15 -5.20 -3.93
CA ILE A 81 -0.05 -6.16 -3.67
C ILE A 81 -0.33 -7.50 -4.39
N ASN A 82 -1.56 -8.00 -4.29
CA ASN A 82 -1.96 -9.28 -4.91
C ASN A 82 -2.31 -9.17 -6.40
N MET A 83 -2.24 -7.98 -7.00
CA MET A 83 -2.31 -7.80 -8.44
C MET A 83 -1.07 -8.35 -9.16
N PHE A 84 0.05 -8.48 -8.43
CA PHE A 84 1.29 -9.05 -8.94
C PHE A 84 1.46 -10.51 -8.53
N ASP A 85 1.89 -11.35 -9.48
CA ASP A 85 2.38 -12.69 -9.18
C ASP A 85 3.69 -12.65 -8.38
N ASN A 86 3.99 -13.72 -7.63
CA ASN A 86 5.21 -13.78 -6.81
C ASN A 86 6.50 -13.92 -7.63
N LYS A 87 6.41 -14.26 -8.92
CA LYS A 87 7.52 -14.26 -9.89
C LYS A 87 7.67 -12.94 -10.66
N ASP A 88 6.73 -12.01 -10.51
CA ASP A 88 6.84 -10.68 -11.12
C ASP A 88 7.78 -9.81 -10.29
N LYS A 89 8.98 -9.53 -10.81
CA LYS A 89 10.02 -8.74 -10.15
C LYS A 89 9.51 -7.34 -9.77
N ARG A 90 8.48 -6.81 -10.44
CA ARG A 90 7.88 -5.52 -10.08
C ARG A 90 7.19 -5.56 -8.71
N LYS A 91 6.73 -6.71 -8.22
CA LYS A 91 6.21 -6.87 -6.85
C LYS A 91 7.29 -6.56 -5.82
N ALA A 92 8.43 -7.24 -5.98
CA ALA A 92 9.59 -7.12 -5.11
C ALA A 92 10.35 -5.79 -5.28
N GLU A 93 10.19 -5.07 -6.40
CA GLU A 93 10.74 -3.72 -6.60
C GLU A 93 9.77 -2.57 -6.27
N THR A 94 8.45 -2.82 -6.20
CA THR A 94 7.46 -1.77 -5.85
C THR A 94 7.28 -1.62 -4.35
N PHE A 95 7.18 -2.74 -3.63
CA PHE A 95 6.90 -2.75 -2.19
C PHE A 95 8.13 -3.16 -1.38
N GLU A 96 8.23 -2.63 -0.16
CA GLU A 96 9.22 -3.03 0.82
C GLU A 96 8.70 -4.18 1.69
N THR A 97 9.58 -5.16 1.92
CA THR A 97 9.33 -6.35 2.74
C THR A 97 10.35 -6.54 3.85
N LEU A 98 11.39 -5.70 3.92
CA LEU A 98 12.55 -5.91 4.78
C LEU A 98 12.96 -4.61 5.46
N TYR A 99 12.84 -4.58 6.79
CA TYR A 99 13.27 -3.47 7.62
C TYR A 99 14.62 -3.82 8.26
N LEU A 100 15.63 -3.02 7.93
CA LEU A 100 17.02 -3.21 8.37
C LEU A 100 17.34 -2.31 9.58
N ARG A 101 18.34 -2.70 10.36
CA ARG A 101 19.02 -1.81 11.31
C ARG A 101 19.72 -0.68 10.54
N ILE A 102 19.91 0.46 11.20
CA ILE A 102 20.99 1.40 10.84
C ILE A 102 21.88 1.75 12.03
N ASP A 103 23.09 2.22 11.74
CA ASP A 103 24.08 2.61 12.74
C ASP A 103 23.98 4.10 13.14
N ASP A 104 23.54 4.96 12.22
CA ASP A 104 23.25 6.39 12.44
C ASP A 104 22.13 6.84 11.49
N ASP A 105 21.24 7.70 11.96
CA ASP A 105 20.18 8.37 11.19
C ASP A 105 20.71 9.19 9.98
N LYS A 106 21.98 9.60 9.99
CA LYS A 106 22.57 10.46 8.94
C LYS A 106 23.34 9.67 7.89
N ALA A 107 24.08 8.65 8.29
CA ALA A 107 24.90 7.86 7.40
C ALA A 107 24.06 6.82 6.64
N ALA A 108 24.62 6.26 5.56
CA ALA A 108 24.19 4.94 5.13
C ALA A 108 24.63 3.91 6.19
N PRO A 109 23.80 2.93 6.54
CA PRO A 109 24.23 1.82 7.39
C PRO A 109 25.42 1.10 6.77
N SER A 110 26.33 0.65 7.63
CA SER A 110 27.55 -0.05 7.22
C SER A 110 27.27 -1.50 6.81
N ASP A 111 26.29 -2.13 7.47
CA ASP A 111 25.77 -3.45 7.18
C ASP A 111 24.36 -3.36 6.58
N MET A 112 24.11 -4.13 5.51
CA MET A 112 22.84 -4.24 4.81
C MET A 112 22.16 -5.60 5.02
N THR A 113 22.66 -6.40 5.97
CA THR A 113 22.18 -7.76 6.27
C THR A 113 21.46 -7.87 7.61
N ASP A 114 21.72 -6.97 8.57
CA ASP A 114 21.02 -6.91 9.86
C ASP A 114 19.53 -6.55 9.68
N THR A 115 18.71 -7.61 9.66
CA THR A 115 17.25 -7.56 9.53
C THR A 115 16.60 -7.39 10.90
N VAL A 116 15.79 -6.34 11.07
CA VAL A 116 15.04 -6.05 12.30
C VAL A 116 13.60 -6.56 12.21
N ALA A 117 12.97 -6.46 11.03
CA ALA A 117 11.70 -7.11 10.73
C ALA A 117 11.59 -7.55 9.27
N TYR A 118 10.91 -8.66 9.03
CA TYR A 118 10.62 -9.21 7.71
C TYR A 118 9.10 -9.37 7.51
N MET A 119 8.61 -8.88 6.37
CA MET A 119 7.20 -8.89 5.97
C MET A 119 7.02 -9.65 4.66
N PRO A 120 6.86 -10.99 4.67
CA PRO A 120 6.67 -11.77 3.44
C PRO A 120 5.29 -11.51 2.80
N PHE A 121 5.19 -11.60 1.47
CA PHE A 121 3.92 -11.48 0.71
C PHE A 121 3.01 -12.73 0.84
N ARG A 122 2.68 -13.12 2.08
CA ARG A 122 1.77 -14.22 2.43
C ARG A 122 1.20 -13.99 3.83
N ALA A 123 0.17 -14.73 4.21
CA ALA A 123 -0.14 -14.90 5.63
C ALA A 123 0.99 -15.69 6.34
N ILE A 124 1.21 -15.39 7.62
CA ILE A 124 2.03 -16.20 8.53
C ILE A 124 1.13 -16.99 9.48
N THR A 125 1.59 -18.15 9.93
CA THR A 125 0.88 -18.91 10.98
C THR A 125 1.15 -18.29 12.34
N LEU A 126 0.27 -18.64 13.28
CA LEU A 126 0.34 -18.22 14.67
C LEU A 126 1.56 -18.84 15.38
N GLU A 127 1.97 -20.04 14.94
CA GLU A 127 3.18 -20.72 15.39
C GLU A 127 4.46 -20.02 14.88
N GLU A 128 4.46 -19.55 13.63
CA GLU A 128 5.58 -18.78 13.06
C GLU A 128 5.78 -17.45 13.79
N ASP A 129 4.70 -16.71 14.04
CA ASP A 129 4.71 -15.46 14.82
C ASP A 129 5.16 -15.70 16.27
N GLU A 130 4.52 -16.64 16.99
CA GLU A 130 4.93 -16.96 18.37
C GLU A 130 6.39 -17.38 18.49
N TRP A 131 6.93 -18.11 17.49
CA TRP A 131 8.33 -18.49 17.47
C TRP A 131 9.25 -17.27 17.32
N HIS A 132 8.97 -16.37 16.37
CA HIS A 132 9.77 -15.14 16.19
C HIS A 132 9.67 -14.20 17.40
N ARG A 133 8.48 -14.05 18.00
CA ARG A 133 8.30 -13.28 19.25
C ARG A 133 9.15 -13.85 20.39
N LYS A 134 9.13 -15.17 20.60
CA LYS A 134 9.96 -15.84 21.63
C LYS A 134 11.46 -15.75 21.33
N TRP A 135 11.85 -15.76 20.06
CA TRP A 135 13.25 -15.59 19.65
C TRP A 135 13.75 -14.16 19.93
N VAL A 136 12.97 -13.12 19.62
CA VAL A 136 13.31 -11.73 20.00
C VAL A 136 13.35 -11.57 21.53
N GLU A 137 12.38 -12.16 22.24
CA GLU A 137 12.32 -12.14 23.72
C GLU A 137 13.49 -12.90 24.39
N SER A 138 14.19 -13.79 23.67
CA SER A 138 15.42 -14.44 24.18
C SER A 138 16.64 -13.51 24.25
N GLY A 139 16.58 -12.36 23.57
CA GLY A 139 17.69 -11.41 23.49
C GLY A 139 18.86 -11.87 22.62
N ASP A 140 18.62 -12.76 21.65
CA ASP A 140 19.57 -13.11 20.59
C ASP A 140 19.82 -11.89 19.68
N PRO A 141 21.09 -11.46 19.47
CA PRO A 141 21.43 -10.37 18.55
C PRO A 141 20.99 -10.56 17.10
N HIS A 142 20.72 -11.79 16.65
CA HIS A 142 20.27 -12.09 15.28
C HIS A 142 18.75 -12.16 15.12
N ALA A 143 17.99 -12.04 16.22
CA ALA A 143 16.53 -12.15 16.18
C ALA A 143 15.86 -10.97 15.46
N TYR A 144 14.75 -11.27 14.77
CA TYR A 144 13.93 -10.31 14.03
C TYR A 144 12.44 -10.64 14.15
N TYR A 145 11.58 -9.65 13.92
CA TYR A 145 10.13 -9.83 13.87
C TYR A 145 9.65 -10.33 12.51
N LEU A 146 8.68 -11.25 12.49
CA LEU A 146 8.04 -11.74 11.26
C LEU A 146 6.57 -11.30 11.23
N ASP A 147 6.16 -10.65 10.13
CA ASP A 147 4.80 -10.11 9.96
C ASP A 147 4.20 -10.46 8.61
N GLY A 148 3.18 -11.33 8.59
CA GLY A 148 2.48 -11.67 7.37
C GLY A 148 1.56 -10.55 6.87
N MET A 149 1.06 -10.71 5.65
CA MET A 149 -0.01 -9.87 5.11
C MET A 149 -1.25 -9.86 6.02
N ASN A 150 -1.48 -10.93 6.77
CA ASN A 150 -2.56 -11.01 7.75
C ASN A 150 -2.34 -10.12 9.00
N GLU A 151 -1.13 -9.60 9.26
CA GLU A 151 -0.92 -8.53 10.25
C GLU A 151 -1.15 -7.12 9.67
N VAL A 152 -1.40 -7.00 8.38
CA VAL A 152 -1.57 -5.71 7.68
C VAL A 152 -2.99 -5.55 7.14
N TYR A 153 -3.65 -6.66 6.81
CA TYR A 153 -4.99 -6.71 6.23
C TYR A 153 -5.84 -7.76 6.95
N ASP A 154 -7.14 -7.52 7.03
CA ASP A 154 -8.11 -8.49 7.54
C ASP A 154 -8.10 -9.71 6.61
N MET A 155 -7.68 -10.86 7.14
CA MET A 155 -7.53 -12.11 6.39
C MET A 155 -8.16 -13.29 7.14
N ASP A 156 -9.03 -13.02 8.11
CA ASP A 156 -9.49 -14.03 9.07
C ASP A 156 -10.50 -15.02 8.47
N ASP A 157 -11.32 -14.57 7.50
CA ASP A 157 -12.19 -15.42 6.69
C ASP A 157 -12.05 -15.09 5.19
N PRO A 158 -11.49 -16.00 4.36
CA PRO A 158 -11.38 -15.79 2.90
C PRO A 158 -12.73 -15.85 2.17
N ASN A 159 -13.83 -16.22 2.83
CA ASN A 159 -15.19 -16.17 2.28
C ASN A 159 -15.86 -14.81 2.53
N ASP A 160 -15.34 -14.00 3.45
CA ASP A 160 -15.86 -12.67 3.76
C ASP A 160 -15.44 -11.66 2.69
N THR A 161 -16.15 -11.67 1.57
CA THR A 161 -15.92 -10.76 0.43
C THR A 161 -16.12 -9.27 0.73
N ARG A 162 -16.61 -8.91 1.93
CA ARG A 162 -16.70 -7.51 2.40
C ARG A 162 -15.42 -7.08 3.11
N HIS A 163 -14.89 -7.95 3.98
CA HIS A 163 -13.77 -7.59 4.85
C HIS A 163 -12.41 -8.12 4.41
N TYR A 164 -12.35 -9.24 3.68
CA TYR A 164 -11.09 -9.87 3.31
C TYR A 164 -10.21 -8.99 2.41
N GLY A 165 -9.00 -8.66 2.89
CA GLY A 165 -8.08 -7.72 2.28
C GLY A 165 -8.30 -6.26 2.69
N GLY A 166 -9.28 -5.96 3.54
CA GLY A 166 -9.49 -4.64 4.10
C GLY A 166 -8.27 -4.22 4.94
N PRO A 167 -7.82 -2.96 4.90
CA PRO A 167 -6.71 -2.53 5.73
C PRO A 167 -7.11 -2.68 7.19
N LEU A 168 -6.38 -3.52 7.95
CA LEU A 168 -6.50 -3.43 9.41
C LEU A 168 -6.16 -2.00 9.76
N LEU A 169 -6.99 -1.41 10.62
CA LEU A 169 -6.73 -0.06 11.05
C LEU A 169 -5.37 -0.04 11.75
N HIS A 170 -4.94 1.16 12.09
CA HIS A 170 -4.14 1.31 13.30
C HIS A 170 -2.71 0.73 13.25
N ARG A 171 -2.19 0.14 12.17
CA ARG A 171 -0.79 -0.28 12.14
C ARG A 171 0.19 0.91 12.09
N SER A 172 1.35 0.74 12.72
CA SER A 172 2.51 1.65 12.66
C SER A 172 3.56 1.21 11.63
N ARG A 173 3.32 0.08 10.97
CA ARG A 173 4.13 -0.63 10.00
C ARG A 173 3.19 -1.27 8.97
N TYR A 174 3.54 -1.20 7.71
CA TYR A 174 2.87 -1.83 6.57
C TYR A 174 3.86 -1.88 5.41
N TYR A 175 3.54 -2.55 4.30
CA TYR A 175 4.41 -2.58 3.11
C TYR A 175 4.64 -1.16 2.56
N SER A 176 5.81 -0.55 2.81
CA SER A 176 6.17 0.77 2.25
C SER A 176 6.38 0.71 0.73
N LEU A 177 6.34 1.87 0.06
CA LEU A 177 6.48 1.99 -1.41
C LEU A 177 7.88 2.41 -1.84
N LYS A 178 8.72 1.43 -2.19
CA LYS A 178 10.11 1.69 -2.58
C LYS A 178 10.34 2.06 -4.04
N LYS A 179 9.30 2.02 -4.88
CA LYS A 179 9.34 2.29 -6.33
C LYS A 179 10.01 3.63 -6.73
N PHE A 180 9.91 4.66 -5.89
CA PHE A 180 10.43 6.01 -6.17
C PHE A 180 11.61 6.39 -5.28
N TYR A 181 12.20 5.44 -4.55
CA TYR A 181 13.30 5.72 -3.63
C TYR A 181 14.57 6.14 -4.36
N ASP A 182 14.95 7.39 -4.13
CA ASP A 182 16.11 8.02 -4.77
C ASP A 182 17.42 7.52 -4.15
N ARG A 183 18.10 6.64 -4.90
CA ARG A 183 19.40 6.05 -4.52
C ARG A 183 20.56 7.07 -4.54
N SER A 184 20.34 8.31 -4.97
CA SER A 184 21.33 9.41 -4.91
C SER A 184 21.36 10.16 -3.57
N ARG A 185 20.36 9.96 -2.69
CA ARG A 185 20.30 10.57 -1.35
C ARG A 185 21.55 10.26 -0.52
N THR A 186 22.15 11.29 0.06
CA THR A 186 23.35 11.18 0.90
C THR A 186 22.99 11.01 2.38
N GLU A 187 22.01 11.78 2.89
CA GLU A 187 21.56 11.70 4.29
C GLU A 187 20.32 10.80 4.41
N LYS A 188 20.48 9.50 4.16
CA LYS A 188 19.37 8.55 3.91
C LYS A 188 18.21 8.59 4.92
N GLY A 189 18.49 8.69 6.23
CA GLY A 189 17.45 8.73 7.27
C GLY A 189 16.83 10.10 7.53
N LYS A 190 17.31 11.19 6.88
CA LYS A 190 16.90 12.59 7.18
C LYS A 190 16.70 13.51 5.97
N GLN A 191 17.11 13.10 4.77
CA GLN A 191 16.92 13.87 3.55
C GLN A 191 15.49 13.71 3.03
N ASP A 192 14.64 14.71 3.28
CA ASP A 192 13.26 14.74 2.80
C ASP A 192 13.24 14.90 1.26
N GLU A 193 14.14 15.70 0.67
CA GLU A 193 14.26 15.89 -0.77
C GLU A 193 14.95 14.74 -1.52
N GLY A 194 14.60 14.56 -2.79
CA GLY A 194 15.35 13.77 -3.77
C GLY A 194 15.81 14.65 -4.94
N THR A 195 16.79 14.19 -5.71
CA THR A 195 17.23 14.80 -6.97
C THR A 195 16.82 14.00 -8.22
N ALA A 196 16.26 12.79 -8.04
CA ALA A 196 15.69 11.98 -9.11
C ALA A 196 14.61 12.73 -9.92
N ASN A 197 14.67 12.60 -11.25
CA ASN A 197 13.73 13.22 -12.16
C ASN A 197 12.31 12.65 -12.00
N GLY A 198 11.30 13.52 -12.00
CA GLY A 198 9.89 13.10 -12.08
C GLY A 198 9.52 12.60 -13.48
N THR A 199 9.05 11.36 -13.57
CA THR A 199 8.53 10.77 -14.82
C THR A 199 7.22 11.46 -15.23
N VAL A 200 7.16 11.98 -16.46
CA VAL A 200 5.92 12.48 -17.08
C VAL A 200 5.39 11.50 -18.14
N ILE A 201 6.29 10.95 -18.95
CA ILE A 201 6.03 9.90 -19.97
C ILE A 201 7.22 8.94 -19.95
N ARG A 202 7.01 7.64 -20.14
CA ARG A 202 8.10 6.66 -20.38
C ARG A 202 7.72 5.56 -21.36
N LEU A 203 8.70 4.93 -22.00
CA LEU A 203 8.49 3.94 -23.06
C LEU A 203 7.49 2.81 -22.70
N ALA A 204 7.46 2.38 -21.43
CA ALA A 204 6.50 1.37 -20.96
C ALA A 204 5.03 1.77 -21.14
N GLU A 205 4.72 3.07 -21.02
CA GLU A 205 3.39 3.62 -21.27
C GLU A 205 2.97 3.45 -22.74
N MET A 206 3.91 3.55 -23.68
CA MET A 206 3.62 3.40 -25.11
C MET A 206 3.15 1.98 -25.44
N PHE A 207 3.78 0.96 -24.83
CA PHE A 207 3.34 -0.44 -24.95
C PHE A 207 1.95 -0.70 -24.33
N LEU A 208 1.60 0.01 -23.25
CA LEU A 208 0.27 -0.07 -22.63
C LEU A 208 -0.82 0.65 -23.45
N ILE A 209 -0.47 1.76 -24.10
CA ILE A 209 -1.34 2.47 -25.05
C ILE A 209 -1.58 1.60 -26.30
N ASP A 210 -0.53 1.01 -26.87
CA ASP A 210 -0.61 0.10 -28.01
C ASP A 210 -1.51 -1.12 -27.71
N ALA A 211 -1.28 -1.77 -26.56
CA ALA A 211 -2.11 -2.86 -26.06
C ALA A 211 -3.60 -2.46 -25.90
N GLU A 212 -3.88 -1.26 -25.36
CA GLU A 212 -5.25 -0.77 -25.23
C GLU A 212 -5.87 -0.41 -26.60
N CYS A 213 -5.09 0.13 -27.53
CA CYS A 213 -5.53 0.42 -28.90
C CYS A 213 -5.92 -0.88 -29.63
N ALA A 214 -5.07 -1.91 -29.64
CA ALA A 214 -5.37 -3.20 -30.24
C ALA A 214 -6.61 -3.87 -29.62
N PHE A 215 -6.79 -3.76 -28.29
CA PHE A 215 -8.01 -4.21 -27.61
C PHE A 215 -9.26 -3.45 -28.07
N ARG A 216 -9.21 -2.12 -28.13
CA ARG A 216 -10.36 -1.27 -28.53
C ARG A 216 -10.72 -1.42 -30.02
N LEU A 217 -9.73 -1.63 -30.88
CA LEU A 217 -9.89 -1.90 -32.31
C LEU A 217 -10.31 -3.36 -32.59
N LYS A 218 -10.28 -4.23 -31.56
CA LYS A 218 -10.65 -5.66 -31.61
C LYS A 218 -9.78 -6.49 -32.55
N GLU A 219 -8.49 -6.17 -32.60
CA GLU A 219 -7.50 -6.84 -33.47
C GLU A 219 -7.15 -8.27 -33.00
N GLY A 220 -7.60 -8.65 -31.80
CA GLY A 220 -7.48 -9.97 -31.22
C GLY A 220 -6.46 -10.02 -30.07
N GLU A 221 -6.71 -10.89 -29.09
CA GLU A 221 -5.92 -10.95 -27.86
C GLU A 221 -4.41 -11.13 -28.09
N GLN A 222 -4.02 -11.88 -29.12
CA GLN A 222 -2.61 -12.11 -29.42
C GLN A 222 -1.88 -10.83 -29.83
N VAL A 223 -2.56 -9.86 -30.45
CA VAL A 223 -1.96 -8.55 -30.76
C VAL A 223 -1.68 -7.78 -29.47
N VAL A 224 -2.65 -7.78 -28.54
CA VAL A 224 -2.48 -7.19 -27.20
C VAL A 224 -1.35 -7.87 -26.42
N TYR A 225 -1.30 -9.21 -26.41
CA TYR A 225 -0.21 -9.95 -25.77
C TYR A 225 1.16 -9.67 -26.39
N ASN A 226 1.23 -9.41 -27.70
CA ASN A 226 2.46 -8.99 -28.37
C ASN A 226 2.88 -7.57 -27.97
N ALA A 227 1.95 -6.63 -27.83
CA ALA A 227 2.21 -5.26 -27.37
C ALA A 227 2.71 -5.22 -25.92
N LEU A 228 2.14 -6.05 -25.03
CA LEU A 228 2.54 -6.15 -23.62
C LEU A 228 3.84 -6.94 -23.41
N LYS A 229 4.24 -7.80 -24.36
CA LYS A 229 5.38 -8.71 -24.24
C LYS A 229 6.68 -8.04 -23.73
N PRO A 230 7.13 -6.86 -24.22
CA PRO A 230 8.36 -6.23 -23.74
C PRO A 230 8.31 -5.81 -22.26
N LEU A 231 7.12 -5.58 -21.71
CA LEU A 231 6.93 -5.30 -20.28
C LEU A 231 7.14 -6.57 -19.45
N TRP A 232 6.61 -7.70 -19.94
CA TRP A 232 6.67 -9.01 -19.31
C TRP A 232 8.07 -9.65 -19.39
N GLU A 233 8.77 -9.55 -20.53
CA GLU A 233 10.17 -10.00 -20.68
C GLU A 233 11.13 -9.30 -19.70
N ARG A 234 10.79 -8.08 -19.29
CA ARG A 234 11.53 -7.32 -18.27
C ARG A 234 11.02 -7.61 -16.84
N ALA A 235 9.73 -7.92 -16.68
CA ALA A 235 9.10 -8.15 -15.37
C ALA A 235 9.34 -9.57 -14.81
N PHE A 236 9.47 -10.59 -15.65
CA PHE A 236 9.70 -11.99 -15.25
C PHE A 236 11.09 -12.48 -15.64
N ASP A 237 11.54 -13.62 -15.09
CA ASP A 237 12.76 -14.32 -15.53
C ASP A 237 12.47 -15.41 -16.57
N ASN A 238 11.27 -16.00 -16.55
CA ASN A 238 10.69 -16.75 -17.66
C ASN A 238 9.43 -16.05 -18.16
N LEU A 239 9.37 -15.70 -19.45
CA LEU A 239 8.20 -15.08 -20.08
C LEU A 239 6.93 -15.95 -19.98
N GLU A 240 7.06 -17.27 -19.89
CA GLU A 240 5.90 -18.17 -19.75
C GLU A 240 5.17 -17.99 -18.42
N ASP A 241 5.83 -17.50 -17.38
CA ASP A 241 5.18 -17.26 -16.09
C ASP A 241 4.22 -16.07 -16.15
N ALA A 242 4.42 -15.11 -17.07
CA ALA A 242 3.49 -14.02 -17.34
C ALA A 242 2.12 -14.49 -17.87
N ASN A 243 2.00 -15.75 -18.33
CA ASN A 243 0.72 -16.33 -18.71
C ASN A 243 -0.28 -16.38 -17.54
N VAL A 244 0.17 -16.29 -16.28
CA VAL A 244 -0.70 -16.21 -15.09
C VAL A 244 -1.66 -15.01 -15.13
N TYR A 245 -1.28 -13.92 -15.83
CA TYR A 245 -2.13 -12.74 -16.00
C TYR A 245 -3.17 -12.86 -17.12
N LYS A 246 -3.11 -13.89 -17.98
CA LYS A 246 -4.04 -14.02 -19.11
C LYS A 246 -5.43 -14.46 -18.61
N PRO A 247 -6.51 -13.71 -18.90
CA PRO A 247 -7.83 -14.00 -18.37
C PRO A 247 -8.43 -15.26 -19.01
N LYS A 248 -8.86 -16.20 -18.16
CA LYS A 248 -9.36 -17.52 -18.59
C LYS A 248 -10.69 -17.48 -19.37
N ASN A 249 -11.44 -16.39 -19.23
CA ASN A 249 -12.78 -16.23 -19.80
C ASN A 249 -12.78 -15.26 -21.01
N GLY A 250 -11.61 -15.03 -21.61
CA GLY A 250 -11.39 -14.00 -22.64
C GLY A 250 -11.04 -12.64 -22.05
N MET A 251 -10.48 -11.77 -22.87
CA MET A 251 -9.95 -10.47 -22.48
C MET A 251 -11.03 -9.39 -22.32
N ASP A 252 -10.89 -8.59 -21.26
CA ASP A 252 -11.68 -7.40 -20.98
C ASP A 252 -10.80 -6.15 -20.75
N ILE A 253 -11.45 -5.02 -20.44
CA ILE A 253 -10.75 -3.77 -20.11
C ILE A 253 -10.05 -3.82 -18.73
N HIS A 254 -10.41 -4.76 -17.86
CA HIS A 254 -9.84 -4.87 -16.51
C HIS A 254 -8.42 -5.44 -16.58
N PHE A 255 -8.19 -6.47 -17.41
CA PHE A 255 -6.85 -6.97 -17.72
C PHE A 255 -5.88 -5.85 -18.15
N ILE A 256 -6.31 -4.98 -19.06
CA ILE A 256 -5.52 -3.83 -19.53
C ILE A 256 -5.24 -2.84 -18.38
N VAL A 257 -6.28 -2.47 -17.63
CA VAL A 257 -6.19 -1.53 -16.50
C VAL A 257 -5.34 -2.08 -15.34
N ASP A 258 -5.31 -3.40 -15.15
CA ASP A 258 -4.46 -4.06 -14.15
C ASP A 258 -2.99 -4.07 -14.59
N GLU A 259 -2.68 -4.26 -15.89
CA GLU A 259 -1.30 -4.13 -16.36
C GLU A 259 -0.80 -2.68 -16.29
N TYR A 260 -1.66 -1.70 -16.59
CA TYR A 260 -1.41 -0.28 -16.29
C TYR A 260 -1.15 -0.04 -14.80
N SER A 261 -1.82 -0.77 -13.91
CA SER A 261 -1.70 -0.59 -12.45
C SER A 261 -0.50 -1.33 -11.84
N ARG A 262 -0.08 -2.46 -12.43
CA ARG A 262 1.21 -3.11 -12.15
C ARG A 262 2.39 -2.25 -12.61
N GLU A 263 2.30 -1.71 -13.82
CA GLU A 263 3.40 -0.98 -14.44
C GLU A 263 3.48 0.49 -14.00
N LEU A 264 2.42 1.28 -14.21
CA LEU A 264 2.36 2.73 -13.94
C LEU A 264 1.77 3.07 -12.57
N GLY A 265 1.56 2.08 -11.69
CA GLY A 265 1.01 2.30 -10.35
C GLY A 265 1.79 3.39 -9.60
N MET A 266 1.05 4.33 -9.00
CA MET A 266 1.56 5.55 -8.33
C MET A 266 2.27 6.61 -9.20
N GLU A 267 2.44 6.44 -10.51
CA GLU A 267 2.98 7.48 -11.42
C GLU A 267 1.91 8.50 -11.86
N PHE A 268 1.00 8.88 -10.96
CA PHE A 268 -0.16 9.79 -11.16
C PHE A 268 -1.19 9.40 -12.26
N ASN A 269 -0.84 8.51 -13.18
CA ASN A 269 -1.64 8.14 -14.35
C ASN A 269 -2.89 7.31 -14.01
N THR A 270 -2.85 6.49 -12.97
CA THR A 270 -3.94 5.54 -12.62
C THR A 270 -5.31 6.21 -12.52
N PHE A 271 -5.40 7.39 -11.90
CA PHE A 271 -6.67 8.12 -11.75
C PHE A 271 -7.27 8.57 -13.09
N PHE A 272 -6.43 8.97 -14.05
CA PHE A 272 -6.88 9.35 -15.39
C PHE A 272 -7.29 8.13 -16.21
N ILE A 273 -6.53 7.03 -16.10
CA ILE A 273 -6.83 5.74 -16.74
C ILE A 273 -8.22 5.25 -16.29
N LEU A 274 -8.43 5.07 -14.98
CA LEU A 274 -9.70 4.62 -14.40
C LEU A 274 -10.91 5.48 -14.81
N LYS A 275 -10.69 6.78 -15.03
CA LYS A 275 -11.72 7.71 -15.53
C LYS A 275 -12.04 7.49 -17.00
N ARG A 276 -11.03 7.47 -17.87
CA ARG A 276 -11.23 7.30 -19.33
C ARG A 276 -11.67 5.89 -19.73
N THR A 277 -11.41 4.88 -18.89
CA THR A 277 -11.96 3.52 -19.04
C THR A 277 -13.32 3.31 -18.36
N ARG A 278 -13.83 4.29 -17.60
CA ARG A 278 -15.07 4.20 -16.79
C ARG A 278 -15.08 3.08 -15.73
N THR A 279 -13.92 2.56 -15.33
CA THR A 279 -13.78 1.51 -14.31
C THR A 279 -13.56 2.05 -12.88
N LEU A 280 -13.52 3.37 -12.70
CA LEU A 280 -13.25 4.03 -11.41
C LEU A 280 -14.23 3.61 -10.30
N LEU A 281 -15.54 3.79 -10.52
CA LEU A 281 -16.56 3.59 -9.48
C LEU A 281 -16.67 2.12 -9.07
N GLU A 282 -16.63 1.23 -10.05
CA GLU A 282 -16.64 -0.22 -9.86
C GLU A 282 -15.44 -0.70 -9.03
N ARG A 283 -14.25 -0.14 -9.26
CA ARG A 283 -13.04 -0.51 -8.52
C ARG A 283 -13.01 0.07 -7.11
N ILE A 284 -13.50 1.29 -6.89
CA ILE A 284 -13.66 1.84 -5.53
C ILE A 284 -14.72 1.06 -4.75
N GLY A 285 -15.87 0.75 -5.37
CA GLY A 285 -16.94 -0.05 -4.76
C GLY A 285 -16.61 -1.53 -4.51
N ARG A 286 -15.42 -1.99 -4.96
CA ARG A 286 -14.85 -3.32 -4.66
C ARG A 286 -13.68 -3.28 -3.68
N LEU A 287 -13.33 -2.11 -3.11
CA LEU A 287 -12.30 -2.08 -2.07
C LEU A 287 -12.87 -2.70 -0.78
N PRO A 288 -12.25 -3.76 -0.24
CA PRO A 288 -12.64 -4.32 1.04
C PRO A 288 -12.30 -3.35 2.17
N ILE A 289 -13.00 -3.49 3.29
CA ILE A 289 -12.93 -2.63 4.47
C ILE A 289 -12.71 -3.52 5.69
N SER A 290 -11.83 -3.22 6.64
CA SER A 290 -11.66 -4.13 7.79
C SER A 290 -12.89 -4.10 8.71
N LYS A 291 -13.10 -5.17 9.50
CA LYS A 291 -14.14 -5.17 10.55
C LYS A 291 -13.92 -4.02 11.57
N GLU A 292 -12.67 -3.62 11.76
CA GLU A 292 -12.27 -2.44 12.55
C GLU A 292 -12.74 -1.12 11.90
N GLU A 293 -12.60 -0.97 10.59
CA GLU A 293 -13.15 0.18 9.83
C GLU A 293 -14.68 0.26 9.91
N GLU A 294 -15.39 -0.86 9.76
CA GLU A 294 -16.86 -0.92 9.86
C GLU A 294 -17.34 -0.39 11.22
N ASN A 295 -16.71 -0.85 12.31
CA ASN A 295 -17.05 -0.45 13.68
C ASN A 295 -16.70 1.02 14.01
N SER A 296 -15.88 1.68 13.19
CA SER A 296 -15.43 3.06 13.45
C SER A 296 -16.46 4.15 13.10
N GLY A 297 -17.49 3.82 12.30
CA GLY A 297 -18.53 4.77 11.87
C GLY A 297 -18.06 5.88 10.91
N ILE A 298 -16.85 5.79 10.36
CA ILE A 298 -16.28 6.76 9.42
C ILE A 298 -16.92 6.58 8.03
N LEU A 299 -17.35 7.67 7.38
CA LEU A 299 -17.84 7.66 6.00
C LEU A 299 -16.71 7.35 5.00
N ARG A 300 -16.88 6.35 4.14
CA ARG A 300 -15.82 5.81 3.27
C ARG A 300 -16.02 6.21 1.81
N TYR A 301 -14.94 6.13 1.02
CA TYR A 301 -14.98 6.43 -0.42
C TYR A 301 -15.98 5.57 -1.21
N ALA A 302 -16.24 4.32 -0.80
CA ALA A 302 -17.26 3.47 -1.40
C ALA A 302 -18.69 3.97 -1.14
N ASP A 303 -18.94 4.55 0.03
CA ASP A 303 -20.24 5.16 0.36
C ASP A 303 -20.44 6.47 -0.44
N TYR A 304 -19.38 7.29 -0.55
CA TYR A 304 -19.35 8.47 -1.46
C TYR A 304 -19.59 8.10 -2.93
N VAL A 305 -19.10 6.95 -3.41
CA VAL A 305 -19.37 6.47 -4.78
C VAL A 305 -20.85 6.18 -5.01
N LYS A 306 -21.57 5.68 -3.99
CA LYS A 306 -22.99 5.34 -4.10
C LYS A 306 -23.90 6.57 -4.23
N GLU A 307 -23.50 7.70 -3.63
CA GLU A 307 -24.30 8.94 -3.57
C GLU A 307 -23.82 10.02 -4.56
N TYR A 308 -22.51 10.11 -4.80
CA TYR A 308 -21.86 11.18 -5.59
C TYR A 308 -21.00 10.64 -6.76
N GLY A 309 -21.08 9.35 -7.07
CA GLY A 309 -20.16 8.66 -7.98
C GLY A 309 -20.01 9.29 -9.37
N GLU A 310 -21.10 9.79 -9.97
CA GLU A 310 -21.03 10.40 -11.30
C GLU A 310 -20.13 11.64 -11.32
N TYR A 311 -20.17 12.45 -10.26
CA TYR A 311 -19.36 13.66 -10.12
C TYR A 311 -17.87 13.36 -9.93
N LEU A 312 -17.52 12.22 -9.33
CA LEU A 312 -16.12 11.82 -9.12
C LEU A 312 -15.32 11.69 -10.43
N TYR A 313 -15.98 11.57 -11.60
CA TYR A 313 -15.30 11.56 -12.90
C TYR A 313 -14.65 12.90 -13.27
N ILE A 314 -15.14 14.03 -12.75
CA ILE A 314 -14.62 15.37 -13.07
C ILE A 314 -14.03 16.00 -11.78
N LYS A 315 -13.19 17.03 -11.89
CA LYS A 315 -12.85 17.88 -10.73
C LYS A 315 -13.86 19.04 -10.66
N PRO A 316 -14.39 19.42 -9.49
CA PRO A 316 -15.29 20.57 -9.39
C PRO A 316 -14.58 21.85 -9.84
N PHE A 317 -15.34 22.77 -10.43
CA PHE A 317 -14.79 24.05 -10.88
C PHE A 317 -14.52 24.94 -9.65
N PRO A 318 -13.35 25.58 -9.53
CA PRO A 318 -13.06 26.42 -8.37
C PRO A 318 -14.06 27.57 -8.25
N GLU A 319 -14.72 27.70 -7.10
CA GLU A 319 -15.73 28.74 -6.83
C GLU A 319 -15.20 30.16 -7.10
N SER A 320 -13.93 30.41 -6.75
CA SER A 320 -13.22 31.66 -7.00
C SER A 320 -12.95 31.96 -8.49
N GLN A 321 -13.13 30.97 -9.36
CA GLN A 321 -13.19 31.14 -10.82
C GLN A 321 -14.66 31.23 -11.29
N ALA A 322 -15.56 30.39 -10.76
CA ALA A 322 -16.98 30.40 -11.09
C ALA A 322 -17.61 31.80 -10.93
N THR A 323 -17.36 32.42 -9.78
CA THR A 323 -17.82 33.78 -9.42
C THR A 323 -17.23 34.89 -10.29
N ARG A 324 -16.12 34.65 -11.00
CA ARG A 324 -15.49 35.62 -11.93
C ARG A 324 -16.03 35.50 -13.35
N PHE A 325 -16.36 34.29 -13.79
CA PHE A 325 -16.98 34.05 -15.11
C PHE A 325 -18.48 34.33 -15.06
N LYS A 326 -18.86 35.60 -15.21
CA LYS A 326 -20.26 36.08 -15.26
C LYS A 326 -21.16 35.39 -16.32
N VAL A 327 -20.59 34.61 -17.24
CA VAL A 327 -21.29 33.88 -18.30
C VAL A 327 -20.73 32.46 -18.41
N MET A 328 -20.99 31.63 -17.40
CA MET A 328 -21.01 30.16 -17.55
C MET A 328 -22.47 29.70 -17.53
N SER A 329 -23.17 29.81 -18.66
CA SER A 329 -24.46 29.15 -18.80
C SER A 329 -24.26 27.63 -18.78
N ARG A 330 -25.30 26.87 -18.41
CA ARG A 330 -25.28 25.39 -18.47
C ARG A 330 -24.98 24.85 -19.88
N GLU A 331 -25.13 25.68 -20.91
CA GLU A 331 -24.88 25.33 -22.33
C GLU A 331 -23.38 25.36 -22.70
N LEU A 332 -22.55 26.05 -21.93
CA LEU A 332 -21.10 26.16 -22.15
C LEU A 332 -20.29 25.07 -21.43
N LEU A 333 -20.93 24.27 -20.56
CA LEU A 333 -20.28 23.19 -19.82
C LEU A 333 -20.49 21.82 -20.50
N PRO A 334 -19.51 20.90 -20.44
CA PRO A 334 -19.70 19.54 -20.92
C PRO A 334 -20.85 18.83 -20.18
N PRO A 335 -21.67 18.00 -20.86
CA PRO A 335 -22.71 17.20 -20.21
C PRO A 335 -22.15 16.35 -19.06
N GLY A 336 -22.81 16.39 -17.90
CA GLY A 336 -22.37 15.72 -16.67
C GLY A 336 -21.56 16.59 -15.70
N TYR A 337 -21.36 17.88 -16.00
CA TYR A 337 -20.86 18.86 -15.04
C TYR A 337 -22.02 19.42 -14.20
N ASP A 338 -22.08 19.10 -12.90
CA ASP A 338 -23.05 19.69 -11.98
C ASP A 338 -22.42 20.66 -10.97
N TYR A 339 -23.22 21.63 -10.53
CA TYR A 339 -22.87 22.65 -9.56
C TYR A 339 -23.11 22.11 -8.15
N GLY A 340 -22.22 21.24 -7.67
CA GLY A 340 -22.30 20.63 -6.33
C GLY A 340 -22.57 21.68 -5.24
N SER A 341 -23.81 21.68 -4.74
CA SER A 341 -24.34 22.57 -3.68
C SER A 341 -23.93 24.04 -3.80
N LEU A 342 -24.07 24.64 -4.99
CA LEU A 342 -23.85 26.09 -5.21
C LEU A 342 -25.15 26.91 -5.44
N PHE A 343 -26.30 26.37 -5.01
CA PHE A 343 -27.53 27.08 -4.64
C PHE A 343 -28.28 26.28 -3.56
#